data_AF-A0A0A2B9B5-F1
#
_entry.id   AF-A0A0A2B9B5-F1
#
_cell.length_a   1.000
_cell.length_b   1.000
_cell.length_c   1.000
_cell.angle_alpha   90.00
_cell.angle_beta   90.00
_cell.angle_gamma   90.00
#
_symmetry.space_group_name_H-M   'P 1'
#
loop_
_entity.id
_entity.type
_entity.pdbx_description
1 polymer ?
#
loop_
_entity_poly.entity_id
_entity_poly.type
_entity_poly.pdbx_seq_one_letter_code
_entity_poly.pdbx_strand_id
1 'polypeptide(L)'
;MVDQGTKDIISSEYNFQGNLINCTIGKSSKRRDLPSCNEVIEKRTKEEERIRRAEEKKFEKQRQEKERSNKLFAKKKSTTKSFTFPDGLKINTVTQIRFNPETSEIIVNSEVLKQSGQREEFMKIFIEGNSKLEIAFFDKENFELVDPMIFPLNIYEGQNEGFNYRKKVGKDTSDFKGIKMVGRARIEGLSEFKKISSIGVALKI
;
A
#
# COMPACT_ATOMS: atom_id res chain seq x y z
N MET A 1 -16.64 -54.12 -22.79
CA MET A 1 -17.27 -55.34 -23.35
C MET A 1 -16.82 -55.51 -24.79
N VAL A 2 -16.52 -56.75 -25.22
CA VAL A 2 -16.18 -57.04 -26.62
C VAL A 2 -17.48 -57.38 -27.35
N ASP A 3 -17.80 -56.65 -28.41
CA ASP A 3 -18.97 -56.94 -29.24
C ASP A 3 -18.66 -58.13 -30.16
N GLN A 4 -19.39 -59.23 -29.97
CA GLN A 4 -19.14 -60.50 -30.65
C GLN A 4 -19.42 -60.44 -32.17
N GLY A 5 -20.15 -59.42 -32.67
CA GLY A 5 -20.46 -59.28 -34.09
C GLY A 5 -19.37 -58.61 -34.94
N THR A 6 -18.47 -57.82 -34.34
CA THR A 6 -17.50 -56.96 -35.07
C THR A 6 -16.08 -57.00 -34.50
N LYS A 7 -15.85 -57.68 -33.36
CA LYS A 7 -14.58 -57.74 -32.61
C LYS A 7 -14.08 -56.38 -32.08
N ASP A 8 -14.95 -55.38 -32.03
CA ASP A 8 -14.61 -54.06 -31.48
C ASP A 8 -14.68 -54.06 -29.95
N ILE A 9 -13.78 -53.30 -29.32
CA ILE A 9 -13.73 -53.13 -27.86
C ILE A 9 -14.39 -51.79 -27.51
N ILE A 10 -15.54 -51.87 -26.84
CA ILE A 10 -16.23 -50.69 -26.27
C ILE A 10 -15.89 -50.59 -24.79
N SER A 11 -15.48 -49.39 -24.39
CA SER A 11 -15.25 -48.98 -23.01
C SER A 11 -16.09 -47.75 -22.70
N SER A 12 -15.96 -47.23 -21.48
CA SER A 12 -16.61 -46.00 -21.05
C SER A 12 -15.60 -45.12 -20.33
N GLU A 13 -15.66 -43.82 -20.59
CA GLU A 13 -14.78 -42.81 -20.00
C GLU A 13 -15.60 -41.62 -19.52
N TYR A 14 -15.13 -40.92 -18.49
CA TYR A 14 -15.76 -39.67 -18.06
C TYR A 14 -15.33 -38.52 -18.97
N ASN A 15 -16.29 -37.72 -19.44
CA ASN A 15 -15.98 -36.47 -20.12
C ASN A 15 -15.63 -35.36 -19.10
N PHE A 16 -15.28 -34.17 -19.62
CA PHE A 16 -14.91 -33.02 -18.79
C PHE A 16 -16.00 -32.55 -17.81
N GLN A 17 -17.27 -32.80 -18.11
CA GLN A 17 -18.40 -32.43 -17.26
C GLN A 17 -18.72 -33.48 -16.19
N GLY A 18 -17.94 -34.57 -16.12
CA GLY A 18 -18.18 -35.68 -15.20
C GLY A 18 -19.24 -36.69 -15.68
N ASN A 19 -19.67 -36.61 -16.95
CA ASN A 19 -20.62 -37.55 -17.53
C ASN A 19 -19.89 -38.77 -18.10
N LEU A 20 -20.36 -39.97 -17.77
CA LEU A 20 -19.85 -41.22 -18.33
C LEU A 20 -20.33 -41.37 -19.78
N ILE A 21 -19.40 -41.53 -20.72
CA ILE A 21 -19.70 -41.70 -22.15
C ILE A 21 -19.06 -42.96 -22.70
N ASN A 22 -19.75 -43.64 -23.61
CA ASN A 22 -19.21 -44.80 -24.30
C ASN A 22 -18.20 -44.37 -25.37
N CYS A 23 -17.10 -45.11 -25.46
CA CYS A 23 -16.01 -44.83 -26.37
C CYS A 23 -15.40 -46.14 -26.89
N THR A 24 -14.74 -46.08 -28.04
CA THR A 24 -14.10 -47.26 -28.64
C THR A 24 -12.60 -47.27 -28.38
N ILE A 25 -12.04 -48.46 -28.17
CA ILE A 25 -10.59 -48.69 -28.10
C ILE A 25 -10.13 -49.26 -29.45
N GLY A 26 -9.20 -48.58 -30.13
CA GLY A 26 -8.68 -48.98 -31.45
C GLY A 26 -9.23 -48.16 -32.62
N LYS A 27 -9.25 -48.72 -33.84
CA LYS A 27 -9.63 -48.00 -35.09
C LYS A 27 -11.14 -48.00 -35.41
N SER A 28 -11.98 -48.46 -34.47
CA SER A 28 -13.41 -48.70 -34.71
C SER A 28 -14.31 -47.47 -34.63
N SER A 29 -13.79 -46.33 -34.17
CA SER A 29 -14.55 -45.10 -33.89
C SER A 29 -15.44 -44.65 -35.05
N LYS A 30 -14.90 -44.64 -36.28
CA LYS A 30 -15.63 -44.19 -37.49
C LYS A 30 -16.77 -45.12 -37.91
N ARG A 31 -16.72 -46.41 -37.58
CA ARG A 31 -17.76 -47.38 -37.97
C ARG A 31 -18.96 -47.36 -37.03
N ARG A 32 -18.77 -46.90 -35.79
CA ARG A 32 -19.78 -46.91 -34.72
C ARG A 32 -20.33 -45.54 -34.37
N ASP A 33 -19.85 -44.49 -35.01
CA ASP A 33 -20.17 -43.10 -34.67
C ASP A 33 -19.93 -42.80 -33.18
N LEU A 34 -18.87 -43.39 -32.62
CA LEU A 34 -18.46 -43.21 -31.22
C LEU A 34 -17.04 -42.63 -31.18
N PRO A 35 -16.75 -41.72 -30.23
CA PRO A 35 -15.41 -41.16 -30.08
C PRO A 35 -14.40 -42.22 -29.60
N SER A 36 -13.12 -42.00 -29.89
CA SER A 36 -12.05 -42.81 -29.30
C SER A 36 -11.89 -42.48 -27.82
N CYS A 37 -11.65 -43.48 -26.97
CA CYS A 37 -11.42 -43.23 -25.54
C CYS A 37 -10.22 -42.30 -25.29
N ASN A 38 -9.18 -42.38 -26.13
CA ASN A 38 -8.03 -41.48 -26.05
C ASN A 38 -8.42 -40.03 -26.37
N GLU A 39 -9.32 -39.81 -27.33
CA GLU A 39 -9.81 -38.47 -27.67
C GLU A 39 -10.66 -37.88 -26.54
N VAL A 40 -11.45 -38.71 -25.84
CA VAL A 40 -12.24 -38.30 -24.68
C VAL A 40 -11.32 -37.85 -23.54
N ILE A 41 -10.29 -38.66 -23.23
CA ILE A 41 -9.30 -38.35 -22.20
C ILE A 41 -8.51 -37.08 -22.58
N GLU A 42 -8.07 -36.96 -23.83
CA GLU A 42 -7.31 -35.80 -24.31
C GLU A 42 -8.15 -34.51 -24.29
N LYS A 43 -9.43 -34.58 -24.63
CA LYS A 43 -10.33 -33.43 -24.51
C LYS A 43 -10.55 -33.04 -23.06
N ARG A 44 -10.73 -34.02 -22.16
CA ARG A 44 -10.88 -33.77 -20.72
C ARG A 44 -9.64 -33.08 -20.14
N THR A 45 -8.45 -33.63 -20.38
CA THR A 45 -7.20 -33.06 -19.85
C THR A 45 -6.90 -31.68 -20.41
N LYS A 46 -7.14 -31.43 -21.70
CA LYS A 46 -6.98 -30.09 -22.30
C LYS A 46 -7.91 -29.06 -21.69
N GLU A 47 -9.15 -29.43 -21.38
CA GLU A 47 -10.13 -28.51 -20.82
C GLU A 47 -9.87 -28.26 -19.32
N GLU A 48 -9.47 -29.28 -18.56
CA GLU A 48 -8.97 -29.15 -17.18
C GLU A 48 -7.76 -28.20 -17.13
N GLU A 49 -6.81 -28.36 -18.04
CA GLU A 49 -5.62 -27.51 -18.10
C GLU A 49 -5.97 -26.06 -18.48
N ARG A 50 -6.97 -25.85 -19.34
CA ARG A 50 -7.49 -24.52 -19.67
C ARG A 50 -8.13 -23.83 -18.47
N ILE A 51 -8.97 -24.53 -17.71
CA ILE A 51 -9.58 -23.98 -16.50
C ILE A 51 -8.49 -23.63 -15.48
N ARG A 52 -7.56 -24.56 -15.22
CA ARG A 52 -6.47 -24.32 -14.26
C ARG A 52 -5.64 -23.08 -14.64
N ARG A 53 -5.25 -22.94 -15.91
CA ARG A 53 -4.53 -21.75 -16.41
C ARG A 53 -5.36 -20.47 -16.31
N ALA A 54 -6.68 -20.54 -16.50
CA ALA A 54 -7.56 -19.39 -16.36
C ALA A 54 -7.71 -18.94 -14.90
N GLU A 55 -7.80 -19.90 -13.98
CA GLU A 55 -7.83 -19.66 -12.53
C GLU A 55 -6.50 -19.10 -12.02
N GLU A 56 -5.37 -19.69 -12.43
CA GLU A 56 -4.02 -19.17 -12.14
C GLU A 56 -3.87 -17.73 -12.62
N LYS A 57 -4.29 -17.41 -13.86
CA LYS A 57 -4.26 -16.03 -14.39
C LYS A 57 -5.18 -15.07 -13.62
N LYS A 58 -6.36 -15.52 -13.19
CA LYS A 58 -7.27 -14.69 -12.37
C LYS A 58 -6.65 -14.40 -11.00
N PHE A 59 -6.09 -15.42 -10.36
CA PHE A 59 -5.42 -15.30 -9.07
C PHE A 59 -4.20 -14.38 -9.16
N GLU A 60 -3.38 -14.54 -10.21
CA GLU A 60 -2.21 -13.69 -10.44
C GLU A 60 -2.61 -12.23 -10.71
N LYS A 61 -3.66 -11.98 -11.49
CA LYS A 61 -4.21 -10.63 -11.67
C LYS A 61 -4.65 -10.00 -10.36
N GLN A 62 -5.42 -10.72 -9.55
CA GLN A 62 -5.86 -10.22 -8.23
C GLN A 62 -4.67 -9.93 -7.31
N ARG A 63 -3.64 -10.79 -7.33
CA ARG A 63 -2.42 -10.57 -6.57
C ARG A 63 -1.66 -9.34 -7.04
N GLN A 64 -1.49 -9.17 -8.36
CA GLN A 64 -0.82 -8.00 -8.94
C GLN A 64 -1.59 -6.70 -8.65
N GLU A 65 -2.93 -6.72 -8.68
CA GLU A 65 -3.76 -5.57 -8.30
C GLU A 65 -3.59 -5.20 -6.83
N LYS A 66 -3.62 -6.19 -5.93
CA LYS A 66 -3.34 -5.99 -4.50
C LYS A 66 -1.93 -5.44 -4.28
N GLU A 67 -0.93 -5.99 -4.95
CA GLU A 67 0.46 -5.50 -4.85
C GLU A 67 0.62 -4.08 -5.40
N ARG A 68 -0.03 -3.73 -6.53
CA ARG A 68 -0.03 -2.37 -7.08
C ARG A 68 -0.70 -1.39 -6.14
N SER A 69 -1.84 -1.76 -5.56
CA SER A 69 -2.56 -0.97 -4.55
C SER A 69 -1.68 -0.72 -3.32
N ASN A 70 -1.05 -1.78 -2.79
CA ASN A 70 -0.13 -1.70 -1.66
C ASN A 70 1.10 -0.82 -1.96
N LYS A 71 1.68 -0.91 -3.16
CA LYS A 71 2.79 -0.04 -3.57
C LYS A 71 2.37 1.43 -3.67
N LEU A 72 1.14 1.70 -4.11
CA LEU A 72 0.57 3.05 -4.15
C LEU A 72 0.35 3.63 -2.75
N PHE A 73 -0.16 2.81 -1.81
CA PHE A 73 -0.30 3.20 -0.40
C PHE A 73 1.03 3.35 0.33
N ALA A 74 2.06 2.63 -0.11
CA ALA A 74 3.42 2.74 0.42
C ALA A 74 4.19 3.98 -0.09
N LYS A 75 3.64 4.76 -1.04
CA LYS A 75 4.32 5.93 -1.59
C LYS A 75 4.42 7.04 -0.54
N LYS A 76 5.55 7.08 0.15
CA LYS A 76 5.92 8.12 1.10
C LYS A 76 6.42 9.33 0.33
N LYS A 77 5.83 10.50 0.59
CA LYS A 77 6.42 11.78 0.17
C LYS A 77 7.09 12.39 1.39
N SER A 78 8.25 12.99 1.21
CA SER A 78 9.01 13.57 2.30
C SER A 78 9.69 14.86 1.89
N THR A 79 9.86 15.76 2.85
CA THR A 79 10.62 17.00 2.70
C THR A 79 11.46 17.26 3.94
N THR A 80 12.56 17.98 3.75
CA THR A 80 13.46 18.37 4.83
C THR A 80 13.68 19.87 4.78
N LYS A 81 13.53 20.56 5.91
CA LYS A 81 13.72 22.03 6.01
C LYS A 81 14.42 22.41 7.30
N SER A 82 15.46 23.24 7.18
CA SER A 82 16.15 23.84 8.32
C SER A 82 15.54 25.20 8.67
N PHE A 83 15.47 25.49 9.97
CA PHE A 83 15.04 26.78 10.49
C PHE A 83 16.04 27.29 11.53
N THR A 84 16.14 28.61 11.65
CA THR A 84 16.94 29.29 12.66
C THR A 84 16.02 30.19 13.47
N PHE A 85 16.02 30.01 14.79
CA PHE A 85 15.30 30.85 15.73
C PHE A 85 16.08 32.16 15.99
N PRO A 86 15.41 33.21 16.51
CA PRO A 86 16.05 34.50 16.80
C PRO A 86 17.23 34.43 17.77
N ASP A 87 17.21 33.46 18.68
CA ASP A 87 18.29 33.17 19.65
C ASP A 87 19.49 32.44 19.03
N GLY A 88 19.45 32.14 17.72
CA GLY A 88 20.49 31.42 17.00
C GLY A 88 20.35 29.90 17.04
N LEU A 89 19.36 29.36 17.77
CA LEU A 89 19.07 27.93 17.80
C LEU A 89 18.64 27.44 16.41
N LYS A 90 19.27 26.36 15.92
CA LYS A 90 18.95 25.77 14.62
C LYS A 90 18.31 24.41 14.76
N ILE A 91 17.22 24.22 14.03
CA ILE A 91 16.49 22.95 13.95
C ILE A 91 16.43 22.48 12.51
N ASN A 92 16.31 21.17 12.32
CA ASN A 92 15.99 20.57 11.04
C ASN A 92 14.69 19.78 11.17
N THR A 93 13.79 19.97 10.21
CA THR A 93 12.50 19.29 10.17
C THR A 93 12.49 18.25 9.08
N VAL A 94 12.05 17.04 9.38
CA VAL A 94 11.84 15.97 8.39
C VAL A 94 10.37 15.60 8.43
N THR A 95 9.64 16.00 7.39
CA THR A 95 8.21 15.72 7.28
C THR A 95 7.96 14.63 6.26
N GLN A 96 7.13 13.65 6.60
CA GLN A 96 6.71 12.55 5.76
C GLN A 96 5.20 12.38 5.80
N ILE A 97 4.58 12.16 4.64
CA ILE A 97 3.15 11.84 4.56
C ILE A 97 2.90 10.46 3.97
N ARG A 98 1.80 9.86 4.42
CA ARG A 98 1.27 8.59 3.91
C ARG A 98 -0.25 8.65 3.87
N PHE A 99 -0.86 7.94 2.93
CA PHE A 99 -2.30 7.80 2.86
C PHE A 99 -2.74 6.54 3.61
N ASN A 100 -3.79 6.68 4.44
CA ASN A 100 -4.50 5.56 5.04
C ASN A 100 -5.81 5.32 4.27
N PRO A 101 -5.93 4.24 3.49
CA PRO A 101 -7.14 3.95 2.71
C PRO A 101 -8.34 3.59 3.56
N GLU A 102 -8.15 3.02 4.75
CA GLU A 102 -9.25 2.58 5.60
C GLU A 102 -10.03 3.76 6.20
N THR A 103 -9.32 4.83 6.54
CA THR A 103 -9.91 6.03 7.17
C THR A 103 -10.02 7.22 6.22
N SER A 104 -9.48 7.11 5.00
CA SER A 104 -9.34 8.24 4.06
C SER A 104 -8.63 9.44 4.68
N GLU A 105 -7.48 9.17 5.31
CA GLU A 105 -6.69 10.18 6.01
C GLU A 105 -5.27 10.24 5.46
N ILE A 106 -4.67 11.43 5.54
CA ILE A 106 -3.23 11.60 5.46
C ILE A 106 -2.66 11.51 6.86
N ILE A 107 -1.72 10.59 7.05
CA ILE A 107 -0.90 10.51 8.25
C ILE A 107 0.37 11.34 8.00
N VAL A 108 0.51 12.43 8.75
CA VAL A 108 1.67 13.32 8.71
C VAL A 108 2.60 12.95 9.85
N ASN A 109 3.83 12.57 9.54
CA ASN A 109 4.90 12.33 10.49
C ASN A 109 5.92 13.46 10.32
N SER A 110 6.07 14.32 11.31
CA SER A 110 7.11 15.36 11.32
C SER A 110 8.12 15.09 12.42
N GLU A 111 9.40 15.23 12.12
CA GLU A 111 10.48 15.14 13.11
C GLU A 111 11.20 16.46 13.19
N VAL A 112 11.32 17.04 14.38
CA VAL A 112 12.13 18.22 14.66
C VAL A 112 13.42 17.76 15.33
N LEU A 113 14.54 17.96 14.67
CA LEU A 113 15.86 17.53 15.10
C LEU A 113 16.71 18.74 15.46
N LYS A 114 17.46 18.64 16.55
CA LYS A 114 18.42 19.68 16.95
C LYS A 114 19.59 19.69 15.98
N GLN A 115 19.93 20.85 15.43
CA GLN A 115 21.11 21.03 14.59
C GLN A 115 22.22 21.81 15.29
N SER A 116 21.88 22.79 16.13
CA SER A 116 22.81 23.51 17.01
C SER A 116 22.08 23.97 18.27
N GLY A 117 22.75 24.71 19.16
CA GLY A 117 22.17 25.20 20.43
C GLY A 117 22.25 24.22 21.60
N GLN A 118 22.07 24.76 22.80
CA GLN A 118 22.13 23.99 24.05
C GLN A 118 20.90 23.09 24.19
N ARG A 119 20.99 22.07 25.05
CA ARG A 119 19.89 21.13 25.28
C ARG A 119 18.69 21.86 25.90
N GLU A 120 18.96 22.76 26.83
CA GLU A 120 17.98 23.53 27.58
C GLU A 120 17.19 24.44 26.63
N GLU A 121 17.86 25.20 25.77
CA GLU A 121 17.25 26.06 24.74
C GLU A 121 16.37 25.24 23.80
N PHE A 122 16.88 24.09 23.31
CA PHE A 122 16.10 23.22 22.44
C PHE A 122 14.87 22.62 23.15
N MET A 123 14.99 22.25 24.42
CA MET A 123 13.85 21.75 25.22
C MET A 123 12.80 22.83 25.46
N LYS A 124 13.19 24.10 25.65
CA LYS A 124 12.26 25.20 25.88
C LYS A 124 11.26 25.37 24.75
N ILE A 125 11.67 25.15 23.49
CA ILE A 125 10.74 25.20 22.35
C ILE A 125 9.51 24.30 22.57
N PHE A 126 9.70 23.13 23.19
CA PHE A 126 8.66 22.11 23.29
C PHE A 126 7.90 22.09 24.61
N ILE A 127 8.31 22.91 25.59
CA ILE A 127 7.72 22.96 26.93
C ILE A 127 7.13 24.34 27.22
N GLU A 128 7.89 25.40 26.88
CA GLU A 128 7.56 26.79 27.19
C GLU A 128 7.22 27.60 25.93
N GLY A 129 7.77 27.21 24.77
CA GLY A 129 7.57 27.91 23.50
C GLY A 129 6.13 27.83 22.99
N ASN A 130 5.81 28.77 22.10
CA ASN A 130 4.52 28.91 21.39
C ASN A 130 4.66 28.73 19.86
N SER A 131 5.87 28.40 19.39
CA SER A 131 6.14 28.24 17.97
C SER A 131 5.40 27.05 17.38
N LYS A 132 5.04 27.14 16.10
CA LYS A 132 4.25 26.13 15.38
C LYS A 132 4.90 25.78 14.05
N LEU A 133 4.78 24.53 13.63
CA LEU A 133 5.11 24.10 12.27
C LEU A 133 3.83 24.01 11.45
N GLU A 134 3.78 24.78 10.38
CA GLU A 134 2.72 24.75 9.40
C GLU A 134 3.14 23.85 8.24
N ILE A 135 2.33 22.84 7.95
CA ILE A 135 2.58 21.83 6.91
C ILE A 135 1.48 21.91 5.88
N ALA A 136 1.81 22.45 4.71
CA ALA A 136 0.90 22.61 3.58
C ALA A 136 1.19 21.58 2.49
N PHE A 137 0.17 21.24 1.70
CA PHE A 137 0.25 20.22 0.64
C PHE A 137 -0.07 20.84 -0.70
N PHE A 138 0.90 20.81 -1.62
CA PHE A 138 0.77 21.49 -2.89
C PHE A 138 0.66 20.50 -4.04
N ASP A 139 -0.12 20.85 -5.06
CA ASP A 139 -0.13 20.14 -6.34
C ASP A 139 1.07 20.53 -7.24
N LYS A 140 1.06 20.14 -8.51
CA LYS A 140 2.14 20.46 -9.45
C LYS A 140 2.19 21.93 -9.87
N GLU A 141 1.08 22.64 -9.73
CA GLU A 141 0.92 24.06 -10.07
C GLU A 141 1.16 24.97 -8.86
N ASN A 142 1.49 24.38 -7.70
CA ASN A 142 1.66 25.02 -6.40
C ASN A 142 0.37 25.56 -5.77
N PHE A 143 -0.79 25.02 -6.18
CA PHE A 143 -2.03 25.26 -5.44
C PHE A 143 -2.09 24.37 -4.21
N GLU A 144 -2.55 24.95 -3.10
CA GLU A 144 -2.79 24.24 -1.86
C GLU A 144 -4.03 23.36 -2.01
N LEU A 145 -3.88 22.07 -1.69
CA LEU A 145 -4.90 21.06 -1.94
C LEU A 145 -5.84 20.84 -0.76
N VAL A 146 -5.31 20.89 0.46
CA VAL A 146 -6.06 20.70 1.70
C VAL A 146 -5.53 21.69 2.73
N ASP A 147 -6.36 21.99 3.73
CA ASP A 147 -5.98 22.91 4.82
C ASP A 147 -4.64 22.49 5.45
N PRO A 148 -3.78 23.47 5.76
CA PRO A 148 -2.45 23.19 6.28
C PRO A 148 -2.58 22.62 7.69
N MET A 149 -1.78 21.59 7.97
CA MET A 149 -1.70 21.02 9.30
C MET A 149 -0.76 21.86 10.16
N ILE A 150 -1.29 22.38 11.26
CA ILE A 150 -0.52 23.17 12.22
C ILE A 150 -0.12 22.26 13.37
N PHE A 151 1.18 21.99 13.52
CA PHE A 151 1.74 21.30 14.68
C PHE A 151 2.25 22.33 15.68
N PRO A 152 1.64 22.45 16.87
CA PRO A 152 2.29 23.12 17.98
C PRO A 152 3.64 22.45 18.29
N LEU A 153 4.71 23.21 18.44
CA LEU A 153 5.95 22.62 18.97
C LEU A 153 5.83 22.35 20.46
N ASN A 154 5.00 23.11 21.18
CA ASN A 154 4.66 22.80 22.54
C ASN A 154 3.94 21.44 22.63
N ILE A 155 4.53 20.49 23.37
CA ILE A 155 4.00 19.12 23.48
C ILE A 155 2.64 19.12 24.16
N TYR A 156 2.45 19.94 25.20
CA TYR A 156 1.20 19.94 25.95
C TYR A 156 0.06 20.54 25.13
N GLU A 157 0.32 21.63 24.41
CA GLU A 157 -0.64 22.22 23.46
C GLU A 157 -1.04 21.19 22.39
N GLY A 158 -0.04 20.59 21.73
CA GLY A 158 -0.31 19.64 20.66
C GLY A 158 -1.01 18.36 21.12
N GLN A 159 -0.71 17.85 22.32
CA GLN A 159 -1.42 16.70 22.88
C GLN A 159 -2.89 17.01 23.16
N ASN A 160 -3.19 18.23 23.62
CA ASN A 160 -4.58 18.69 23.79
C ASN A 160 -5.31 18.84 22.45
N GLU A 161 -4.60 19.18 21.38
CA GLU A 161 -5.11 19.23 20.01
C GLU A 161 -5.18 17.84 19.32
N GLY A 162 -4.81 16.75 20.02
CA GLY A 162 -4.91 15.38 19.54
C GLY A 162 -3.71 14.87 18.74
N PHE A 163 -2.60 15.60 18.71
CA PHE A 163 -1.35 15.17 18.11
C PHE A 163 -0.55 14.25 19.03
N ASN A 164 0.19 13.32 18.43
CA ASN A 164 1.04 12.39 19.17
C ASN A 164 2.50 12.82 19.13
N TYR A 165 3.13 12.95 20.30
CA TYR A 165 4.52 13.35 20.45
C TYR A 165 5.36 12.20 21.00
N ARG A 166 6.56 12.02 20.45
CA ARG A 166 7.54 11.06 20.94
C ARG A 166 8.94 11.65 20.91
N LYS A 167 9.61 11.66 22.05
CA LYS A 167 11.02 12.07 22.16
C LYS A 167 11.91 11.11 21.34
N LYS A 168 12.87 11.67 20.61
CA LYS A 168 14.01 10.95 20.02
C LYS A 168 15.23 11.18 20.91
N VAL A 169 15.70 10.09 21.50
CA VAL A 169 16.95 10.05 22.25
C VAL A 169 18.02 9.33 21.43
N GLY A 170 19.28 9.70 21.65
CA GLY A 170 20.44 9.02 21.11
C GLY A 170 20.74 7.72 21.86
N LYS A 171 22.03 7.39 21.99
CA LYS A 171 22.43 6.18 22.73
C LYS A 171 21.98 6.26 24.21
N ASP A 172 22.00 7.46 24.78
CA ASP A 172 21.65 7.72 26.18
C ASP A 172 20.59 8.83 26.28
N THR A 173 19.87 8.92 27.40
CA THR A 173 18.81 9.94 27.64
C THR A 173 19.34 11.38 27.75
N SER A 174 20.66 11.54 27.90
CA SER A 174 21.38 12.82 27.81
C SER A 174 21.41 13.37 26.38
N ASP A 175 21.32 12.49 25.37
CA ASP A 175 21.42 12.81 23.95
C ASP A 175 20.02 13.03 23.35
N PHE A 176 19.29 14.02 23.83
CA PHE A 176 18.00 14.40 23.26
C PHE A 176 18.21 15.00 21.86
N LYS A 177 17.82 14.26 20.83
CA LYS A 177 18.08 14.59 19.42
C LYS A 177 16.93 15.32 18.75
N GLY A 178 15.73 15.16 19.27
CA GLY A 178 14.55 15.73 18.63
C GLY A 178 13.23 15.19 19.16
N ILE A 179 12.16 15.63 18.51
CA ILE A 179 10.80 15.18 18.77
C ILE A 179 10.16 14.75 17.47
N LYS A 180 9.49 13.60 17.50
CA LYS A 180 8.60 13.14 16.46
C LYS A 180 7.17 13.54 16.82
N MET A 181 6.46 14.11 15.86
CA MET A 181 5.07 14.51 15.93
C MET A 181 4.29 13.75 14.87
N VAL A 182 3.10 13.27 15.23
CA VAL A 182 2.21 12.55 14.31
C VAL A 182 0.82 13.13 14.40
N GLY A 183 0.30 13.52 13.25
CA GLY A 183 -1.02 14.09 13.07
C GLY A 183 -1.74 13.42 11.91
N ARG A 184 -3.05 13.62 11.84
CA ARG A 184 -3.92 13.09 10.80
C ARG A 184 -4.79 14.20 10.25
N ALA A 185 -4.91 14.27 8.93
CA ALA A 185 -5.83 15.16 8.24
C ALA A 185 -6.74 14.32 7.34
N ARG A 186 -8.01 14.69 7.24
CA ARG A 186 -8.93 14.06 6.29
C ARG A 186 -8.58 14.50 4.87
N ILE A 187 -8.82 13.60 3.92
CA ILE A 187 -8.67 13.86 2.50
C ILE A 187 -9.78 13.13 1.74
N GLU A 188 -10.22 13.63 0.59
CA GLU A 188 -11.31 13.03 -0.20
C GLU A 188 -10.99 11.59 -0.66
N GLY A 189 -9.69 11.28 -0.80
CA GLY A 189 -9.22 9.92 -1.00
C GLY A 189 -7.88 9.83 -1.73
N LEU A 190 -7.61 8.64 -2.27
CA LEU A 190 -6.32 8.34 -2.92
C LEU A 190 -6.05 9.25 -4.13
N SER A 191 -7.08 9.64 -4.87
CA SER A 191 -6.95 10.50 -6.05
C SER A 191 -6.41 11.87 -5.68
N GLU A 192 -6.94 12.48 -4.61
CA GLU A 192 -6.46 13.77 -4.11
C GLU A 192 -5.06 13.63 -3.49
N PHE A 193 -4.79 12.56 -2.72
CA PHE A 193 -3.44 12.31 -2.20
C PHE A 193 -2.39 12.19 -3.32
N LYS A 194 -2.78 11.63 -4.47
CA LYS A 194 -1.90 11.53 -5.65
C LYS A 194 -1.59 12.90 -6.27
N LYS A 195 -2.50 13.89 -6.16
CA LYS A 195 -2.28 15.25 -6.67
C LYS A 195 -1.15 15.97 -5.93
N ILE A 196 -0.94 15.67 -4.64
CA ILE A 196 0.13 16.29 -3.84
C ILE A 196 1.48 16.06 -4.53
N SER A 197 2.11 17.10 -5.05
CA SER A 197 3.43 17.02 -5.68
C SER A 197 4.54 17.25 -4.64
N SER A 198 4.29 18.15 -3.68
CA SER A 198 5.27 18.62 -2.71
C SER A 198 4.64 18.96 -1.36
N ILE A 199 5.49 19.10 -0.34
CA ILE A 199 5.10 19.43 1.03
C ILE A 199 5.82 20.73 1.40
N GLY A 200 5.05 21.76 1.72
CA GLY A 200 5.59 22.97 2.33
C GLY A 200 5.70 22.79 3.83
N VAL A 201 6.78 23.30 4.41
CA VAL A 201 6.96 23.37 5.86
C VAL A 201 7.41 24.79 6.17
N ALA A 202 6.69 25.46 7.06
CA ALA A 202 7.04 26.76 7.57
C ALA A 202 7.07 26.74 9.11
N LEU A 203 8.00 27.49 9.70
CA LEU A 203 8.06 27.71 11.13
C LEU A 203 7.42 29.07 11.45
N LYS A 204 6.39 29.05 12.27
CA LYS A 204 5.78 30.24 12.87
C LYS A 204 6.35 30.39 14.27
N ILE A 205 6.99 31.53 14.53
CA ILE A 205 7.62 31.85 15.81
C ILE A 205 6.80 32.94 16.48
#